data_AF-M7TDP3-F1
#
_entry.id   AF-M7TDP3-F1
#
_cell.length_a   1.000
_cell.length_b   1.000
_cell.length_c   1.000
_cell.angle_alpha   90.00
_cell.angle_beta   90.00
_cell.angle_gamma   90.00
#
_symmetry.space_group_name_H-M   'P 1'
#
loop_
_entity.id
_entity.type
_entity.pdbx_description
1 polymer ?
#
loop_
_entity_poly.entity_id
_entity_poly.type
_entity_poly.pdbx_seq_one_letter_code
_entity_poly.pdbx_strand_id
1 'polypeptide(L)'
;MRHFKDPIKNILSEETVRFTGGLHFHKNGTLYRETIEGEPQYVGEPSPEIDSAWNQLLKGQYMNLVGDEATSMVERTWKDEHGNYEVA
;
A
#
# COMPACT_ATOMS: atom_id res chain seq x y z
N MET A 1 14.52 -37.80 -8.80
CA MET A 1 13.87 -36.50 -9.08
C MET A 1 13.56 -35.83 -7.75
N ARG A 2 14.15 -34.66 -7.47
CA ARG A 2 13.79 -33.87 -6.27
C ARG A 2 12.73 -32.86 -6.68
N HIS A 3 11.55 -32.92 -6.09
CA HIS A 3 10.56 -31.86 -6.18
C HIS A 3 11.06 -30.68 -5.35
N PHE A 4 11.58 -29.62 -5.99
CA PHE A 4 11.73 -28.33 -5.33
C PHE A 4 10.31 -27.80 -5.08
N LYS A 5 9.81 -28.03 -3.86
CA LYS A 5 8.59 -27.40 -3.38
C LYS A 5 8.95 -25.92 -3.22
N ASP A 6 8.39 -25.08 -4.09
CA ASP A 6 8.67 -23.66 -4.15
C ASP A 6 8.36 -23.02 -2.78
N PRO A 7 9.38 -22.67 -1.97
CA PRO A 7 9.20 -22.39 -0.54
C PRO A 7 8.32 -21.16 -0.29
N ILE A 8 8.18 -20.31 -1.32
CA ILE A 8 7.42 -19.07 -1.26
C ILE A 8 5.90 -19.32 -1.42
N LYS A 9 5.47 -20.43 -2.04
CA LYS A 9 4.04 -20.67 -2.31
C LYS A 9 3.17 -20.78 -1.05
N ASN A 10 3.74 -21.18 0.08
CA ASN A 10 2.98 -21.31 1.33
C ASN A 10 2.90 -20.01 2.15
N ILE A 11 3.64 -18.97 1.75
CA ILE A 11 3.64 -17.66 2.43
C ILE A 11 2.91 -16.58 1.62
N LEU A 12 2.57 -16.86 0.36
CA LEU A 12 1.76 -15.96 -0.46
C LEU A 12 0.28 -16.18 -0.17
N SER A 13 -0.43 -15.08 0.06
CA SER A 13 -1.90 -15.04 0.09
C SER A 13 -2.40 -14.13 -1.02
N GLU A 14 -3.53 -14.49 -1.62
CA GLU A 14 -4.23 -13.66 -2.59
C GLU A 14 -5.50 -13.10 -1.94
N GLU A 15 -5.83 -11.85 -2.28
CA GLU A 15 -7.07 -11.21 -1.90
C GLU A 15 -7.78 -10.70 -3.16
N THR A 16 -9.09 -10.95 -3.25
CA THR A 16 -9.91 -10.34 -4.30
C THR A 16 -10.43 -9.01 -3.79
N VAL A 17 -9.97 -7.92 -4.41
CA VAL A 17 -10.40 -6.56 -4.08
C VAL A 17 -11.22 -5.95 -5.21
N ARG A 18 -12.16 -5.06 -4.84
CA ARG A 18 -12.92 -4.27 -5.82
C ARG A 18 -12.22 -2.93 -6.02
N PHE A 19 -11.77 -2.66 -7.24
CA PHE A 19 -11.23 -1.36 -7.60
C PHE A 19 -12.36 -0.35 -7.82
N THR A 20 -12.29 0.78 -7.11
CA THR A 20 -13.16 1.94 -7.29
C THR A 20 -12.32 3.17 -7.56
N GLY A 21 -12.73 4.00 -8.51
CA GLY A 21 -11.97 5.18 -8.93
C GLY A 21 -12.45 5.78 -10.24
N GLY A 22 -13.33 5.09 -10.95
CA GLY A 22 -14.02 5.60 -12.11
C GLY A 22 -14.95 6.78 -11.77
N LEU A 23 -14.97 7.75 -12.69
CA LEU A 23 -16.02 8.77 -12.73
C LEU A 23 -17.17 8.26 -13.59
N HIS A 24 -18.39 8.41 -13.08
CA HIS A 24 -19.63 7.98 -13.71
C HIS A 24 -20.52 9.19 -13.99
N PHE A 25 -21.49 9.03 -14.89
CA PHE A 25 -22.47 10.07 -15.20
C PHE A 25 -23.83 9.74 -14.60
N HIS A 26 -24.42 10.71 -13.92
CA HIS A 26 -25.85 10.72 -13.65
C HIS A 26 -26.64 10.94 -14.95
N LYS A 27 -27.94 10.59 -14.96
CA LYS A 27 -28.81 10.77 -16.14
C LYS A 27 -28.93 12.23 -16.59
N ASN A 28 -28.75 13.18 -15.68
CA ASN A 28 -28.75 14.62 -15.94
C ASN A 28 -27.39 15.13 -16.50
N GLY A 29 -26.42 14.24 -16.74
CA GLY A 29 -25.11 14.58 -17.29
C GLY A 29 -24.08 15.03 -16.26
N THR A 30 -24.38 15.08 -14.97
CA THR A 30 -23.38 15.43 -13.95
C THR A 30 -22.51 14.24 -13.59
N LEU A 31 -21.23 14.50 -13.33
CA LEU A 31 -20.27 13.48 -12.91
C LEU A 31 -20.46 13.13 -11.43
N TYR A 32 -20.24 11.86 -11.09
CA TYR A 32 -20.10 11.40 -9.72
C TYR A 32 -19.02 10.33 -9.62
N ARG A 33 -18.41 10.24 -8.44
CA ARG A 33 -17.51 9.14 -8.08
C ARG A 33 -18.32 8.08 -7.36
N GLU A 34 -18.12 6.81 -7.70
CA GLU A 34 -18.67 5.72 -6.89
C GLU A 34 -17.93 5.66 -5.54
N THR A 35 -18.69 5.64 -4.45
CA THR A 35 -18.17 5.42 -3.10
C THR A 35 -18.87 4.22 -2.50
N ILE A 36 -18.11 3.32 -1.87
CA ILE A 36 -18.66 2.17 -1.16
C ILE A 36 -18.75 2.54 0.32
N GLU A 37 -19.92 2.33 0.92
CA GLU A 37 -20.13 2.59 2.34
C GLU A 37 -19.21 1.70 3.18
N GLY A 38 -18.54 2.29 4.16
CA GLY A 38 -17.59 1.60 5.04
C GLY A 38 -16.17 1.47 4.49
N GLU A 39 -15.93 1.78 3.21
CA GLU A 39 -14.59 1.74 2.61
C GLU A 39 -13.84 3.08 2.79
N PRO A 40 -12.51 3.06 2.99
CA PRO A 40 -11.71 4.26 3.17
C PRO A 40 -11.79 5.18 1.94
N GLN A 41 -11.80 6.49 2.19
CA GLN A 41 -11.80 7.50 1.13
C GLN A 41 -10.46 8.23 1.11
N TYR A 42 -9.92 8.44 -0.08
CA TYR A 42 -8.58 9.02 -0.26
C TYR A 42 -8.63 10.44 -0.86
N VAL A 43 -9.79 10.91 -1.31
CA VAL A 43 -9.98 12.26 -1.84
C VAL A 43 -11.39 12.77 -1.50
N GLY A 44 -11.53 14.08 -1.31
CA GLY A 44 -12.76 14.74 -0.89
C GLY A 44 -12.45 16.03 -0.14
N GLU A 45 -13.43 16.53 0.61
CA GLU A 45 -13.18 17.62 1.56
C GLU A 45 -12.15 17.16 2.60
N PRO A 46 -11.17 18.00 2.96
CA PRO A 46 -10.17 17.65 3.96
C PRO A 46 -10.81 17.19 5.28
N SER A 47 -10.42 16.01 5.77
CA SER A 47 -10.92 15.47 7.02
C SER A 47 -9.91 14.51 7.68
N PRO A 48 -9.97 14.34 9.02
CA PRO A 48 -9.10 13.39 9.73
C PRO A 48 -9.22 11.94 9.23
N GLU A 49 -10.39 11.56 8.72
CA GLU A 49 -10.64 10.23 8.16
C GLU A 49 -9.85 9.99 6.87
N ILE A 50 -9.72 11.01 6.01
CA ILE A 50 -8.90 10.94 4.79
C ILE A 50 -7.42 10.81 5.16
N ASP A 51 -6.94 11.58 6.14
CA ASP A 51 -5.56 11.48 6.63
C ASP A 51 -5.28 10.08 7.19
N SER A 52 -6.21 9.53 7.99
CA SER A 52 -6.10 8.17 8.52
C SER A 52 -6.07 7.12 7.41
N ALA A 53 -6.90 7.26 6.37
CA ALA A 53 -6.91 6.35 5.23
C ALA A 53 -5.57 6.34 4.49
N TRP A 54 -4.99 7.51 4.22
CA TRP A 54 -3.65 7.63 3.61
C TRP A 54 -2.57 7.03 4.50
N ASN A 55 -2.55 7.34 5.80
CA ASN A 55 -1.57 6.82 6.73
C ASN A 55 -1.62 5.28 6.83
N GLN A 56 -2.82 4.69 6.74
CA GLN A 56 -2.97 3.24 6.72
C GLN A 56 -2.54 2.62 5.40
N LEU A 57 -2.88 3.24 4.26
CA LEU A 57 -2.50 2.74 2.93
C LEU A 57 -0.99 2.74 2.72
N LEU A 58 -0.31 3.79 3.17
CA LEU A 58 1.14 3.96 3.00
C LEU A 58 1.94 3.21 4.07
N LYS A 59 1.28 2.58 5.05
CA LYS A 59 1.94 1.83 6.12
C LYS A 59 2.67 0.62 5.54
N GLY A 60 3.99 0.58 5.72
CA GLY A 60 4.83 -0.52 5.22
C GLY A 60 5.08 -0.46 3.71
N GLN A 61 4.83 0.68 3.07
CA GLN A 61 5.23 0.92 1.67
C GLN A 61 6.73 0.72 1.48
N TYR A 62 7.52 1.08 2.49
CA TYR A 62 8.97 0.88 2.49
C TYR A 62 9.31 -0.35 3.32
N MET A 63 10.15 -1.20 2.73
CA MET A 63 10.78 -2.28 3.46
C MET A 63 11.85 -1.68 4.37
N ASN A 64 11.62 -1.73 5.68
CA ASN A 64 12.62 -1.31 6.66
C ASN A 64 13.59 -2.45 6.90
N LEU A 65 14.82 -2.32 6.41
CA LEU A 65 15.91 -3.23 6.72
C LEU A 65 16.64 -2.77 7.98
N VAL A 66 16.86 -3.73 8.88
CA VAL A 66 17.51 -3.52 10.17
C VAL A 66 18.71 -4.46 10.36
N GLY A 67 19.65 -4.07 11.23
CA GLY A 67 20.78 -4.93 11.61
C GLY A 67 21.65 -5.36 10.42
N ASP A 68 22.17 -6.58 10.49
CA ASP A 68 23.11 -7.12 9.50
C ASP A 68 22.52 -7.18 8.08
N GLU A 69 21.20 -7.36 7.95
CA GLU A 69 20.47 -7.39 6.67
C GLU A 69 20.53 -6.05 5.92
N ALA A 70 20.72 -4.94 6.64
CA ALA A 70 20.84 -3.61 6.05
C ALA A 70 22.25 -3.27 5.53
N THR A 71 23.26 -4.09 5.82
CA THR A 71 24.66 -3.82 5.45
C THR A 71 24.84 -3.64 3.94
N SER A 72 24.07 -4.39 3.13
CA SER A 72 24.11 -4.27 1.67
C SER A 72 23.43 -3.00 1.12
N MET A 73 22.74 -2.24 1.95
CA MET A 73 22.01 -1.02 1.58
C MET A 73 22.72 0.28 1.99
N VAL A 74 23.82 0.19 2.74
CA VAL A 74 24.68 1.33 3.07
C VAL A 74 25.12 2.03 1.77
N GLU A 75 24.96 3.36 1.71
CA GLU A 75 25.21 4.23 0.53
C GLU A 75 24.29 4.00 -0.69
N ARG A 76 23.36 3.04 -0.65
CA ARG A 76 22.42 2.76 -1.75
C ARG A 76 21.01 3.30 -1.51
N THR A 77 20.71 3.68 -0.27
CA THR A 77 19.43 4.28 0.13
C THR A 77 19.62 5.23 1.32
N TRP A 78 18.55 5.91 1.73
CA TRP A 78 18.54 6.80 2.89
C TRP A 78 18.23 6.06 4.20
N LYS A 79 18.71 6.63 5.29
CA LYS A 79 18.54 6.13 6.65
C LYS A 79 17.49 6.98 7.37
N ASP A 80 16.52 6.36 8.02
CA ASP A 80 15.51 7.05 8.80
C ASP A 80 16.06 7.55 10.16
N GLU A 81 15.25 8.29 10.92
CA GLU A 81 15.62 8.82 12.25
C GLU A 81 15.83 7.75 13.32
N HIS A 82 15.36 6.52 13.08
CA HIS A 82 15.53 5.36 13.95
C HIS A 82 16.73 4.48 13.58
N GLY A 83 17.37 4.80 12.45
CA GLY A 83 18.56 4.14 11.96
C GLY A 83 18.31 2.94 11.04
N ASN A 84 17.08 2.78 10.54
CA ASN A 84 16.72 1.77 9.55
C ASN A 84 17.01 2.29 8.13
N TYR A 85 17.22 1.37 7.20
CA TYR A 85 17.35 1.71 5.78
C TYR A 85 16.05 1.39 5.06
N GLU A 86 15.48 2.39 4.40
CA GLU A 86 14.28 2.22 3.58
C GLU A 86 14.66 1.66 2.21
N VAL A 87 13.96 0.65 1.74
CA VAL A 87 14.13 0.14 0.37
C VAL A 87 12.84 0.40 -0.41
N ALA A 88 12.97 1.12 -1.52
CA ALA A 88 11.91 1.41 -2.48
C ALA A 88 12.05 0.55 -3.74
#